data_AF-A0A8J7E6A9-F1
#
_entry.id   AF-A0A8J7E6A9-F1
#
_cell.length_a   1.000
_cell.length_b   1.000
_cell.length_c   1.000
_cell.angle_alpha   90.00
_cell.angle_beta   90.00
_cell.angle_gamma   90.00
#
_symmetry.space_group_name_H-M   'P 1'
#
loop_
_entity.id
_entity.type
_entity.pdbx_description
1 polymer ?
#
loop_
_entity_poly.entity_id
_entity_poly.type
_entity_poly.pdbx_seq_one_letter_code
_entity_poly.pdbx_strand_id
1 'polypeptide(L)'
;MADITMTELAAALPEGDSVRSWWEGSGGLPGDTTPVEFLIRTLHGAFLAAQAKNENLAEGEKISSYTSPAFTAVQSSADGILSYRATYALTGVAAANLDVVVTALQ
;
A
#
# COMPACT_ATOMS: atom_id res chain seq x y z
N MET A 1 -7.66 14.27 -10.31
CA MET A 1 -6.26 14.46 -9.89
C MET A 1 -5.43 13.80 -10.97
N ALA A 2 -4.47 14.51 -11.58
CA ALA A 2 -3.56 13.85 -12.52
C ALA A 2 -2.61 12.97 -11.71
N ASP A 3 -2.55 11.68 -12.03
CA ASP A 3 -1.69 10.69 -11.41
C ASP A 3 -1.16 9.79 -12.54
N ILE A 4 -0.06 9.10 -12.29
CA ILE A 4 0.48 8.13 -13.24
C ILE A 4 -0.40 6.87 -13.21
N THR A 5 -0.51 6.19 -14.34
CA THR A 5 -1.10 4.85 -14.41
C THR A 5 -0.06 3.78 -14.06
N MET A 6 -0.51 2.59 -13.69
CA MET A 6 0.39 1.43 -13.54
C MET A 6 1.19 1.15 -14.82
N THR A 7 0.59 1.41 -16.00
CA THR A 7 1.25 1.26 -17.31
C THR A 7 2.38 2.26 -17.50
N GLU A 8 2.16 3.54 -17.18
CA GLU A 8 3.19 4.58 -17.26
C GLU A 8 4.33 4.33 -16.27
N LEU A 9 4.01 3.83 -15.07
CA LEU A 9 5.00 3.46 -14.07
C LEU A 9 5.89 2.30 -14.54
N ALA A 10 5.30 1.27 -15.15
CA ALA A 10 6.05 0.14 -15.71
C ALA A 10 6.96 0.57 -16.89
N ALA A 11 6.46 1.45 -17.77
CA ALA A 11 7.21 1.97 -18.90
C ALA A 11 8.44 2.82 -18.48
N ALA A 12 8.41 3.41 -17.28
CA ALA A 12 9.54 4.16 -16.72
C ALA A 12 10.67 3.27 -16.17
N LEU A 13 10.41 1.98 -15.93
CA LEU A 13 11.41 1.04 -15.42
C LEU A 13 12.28 0.48 -16.56
N PRO A 14 13.61 0.31 -16.35
CA PRO A 14 14.51 -0.26 -17.34
C PRO A 14 14.10 -1.66 -17.81
N GLU A 15 14.42 -2.00 -19.05
CA GLU A 15 14.30 -3.40 -19.50
C GLU A 15 15.23 -4.30 -18.68
N GLY A 16 14.72 -5.44 -18.24
CA GLY A 16 15.43 -6.36 -17.34
C GLY A 16 15.31 -6.04 -15.84
N ASP A 17 14.61 -4.96 -15.48
CA ASP A 17 14.26 -4.69 -14.08
C ASP A 17 13.32 -5.79 -13.54
N SER A 18 13.61 -6.26 -12.32
CA SER A 18 12.86 -7.37 -11.70
C SER A 18 11.45 -6.97 -11.29
N VAL A 19 11.23 -5.70 -10.94
CA VAL A 19 9.90 -5.15 -10.61
C VAL A 19 9.06 -5.05 -11.87
N ARG A 20 9.64 -4.55 -12.97
CA ARG A 20 8.97 -4.51 -14.27
C ARG A 20 8.57 -5.91 -14.74
N SER A 21 9.50 -6.86 -14.66
CA SER A 21 9.27 -8.25 -15.05
C SER A 21 8.16 -8.91 -14.21
N TRP A 22 8.14 -8.63 -12.90
CA TRP A 22 7.10 -9.11 -12.00
C TRP A 22 5.71 -8.54 -12.36
N TRP A 23 5.64 -7.24 -12.70
CA TRP A 23 4.38 -6.61 -13.12
C TRP A 23 3.88 -7.14 -14.47
N GLU A 24 4.72 -7.20 -15.49
CA GLU A 24 4.35 -7.71 -16.81
C GLU A 24 3.91 -9.17 -16.76
N GLY A 25 4.51 -9.99 -15.88
CA GLY A 25 4.13 -11.38 -15.66
C GLY A 25 2.85 -11.60 -14.84
N SER A 26 2.34 -10.57 -14.15
CA SER A 26 1.24 -10.73 -13.19
C SER A 26 -0.16 -10.81 -13.80
N GLY A 27 -0.32 -10.51 -15.11
CA GLY A 27 -1.53 -10.74 -15.93
C GLY A 27 -2.87 -10.13 -15.44
N GLY A 28 -2.91 -9.54 -14.25
CA GLY A 28 -4.13 -9.17 -13.54
C GLY A 28 -4.08 -7.82 -12.84
N LEU A 29 -3.04 -7.01 -13.08
CA LEU A 29 -3.04 -5.63 -12.62
C LEU A 29 -4.00 -4.80 -13.51
N PRO A 30 -4.91 -4.02 -12.91
CA PRO A 30 -5.79 -3.15 -13.67
C PRO A 30 -4.96 -2.00 -14.29
N GLY A 31 -4.71 -2.09 -15.60
CA GLY A 31 -3.79 -1.18 -16.32
C GLY A 31 -4.19 0.30 -16.28
N ASP A 32 -5.47 0.59 -16.11
CA ASP A 32 -6.04 1.95 -16.03
C ASP A 32 -6.15 2.49 -14.59
N THR A 33 -5.80 1.69 -13.58
CA THR A 33 -5.79 2.13 -12.18
C THR A 33 -4.50 2.88 -11.87
N THR A 34 -4.59 3.93 -11.04
CA THR A 34 -3.40 4.64 -10.57
C THR A 34 -2.70 3.84 -9.46
N PRO A 35 -1.37 3.89 -9.31
CA PRO A 35 -0.67 3.22 -8.22
C PRO A 35 -1.21 3.61 -6.85
N VAL A 36 -1.59 4.88 -6.67
CA VAL A 36 -2.19 5.37 -5.42
C VAL A 36 -3.52 4.67 -5.14
N GLU A 37 -4.41 4.60 -6.12
CA GLU A 37 -5.69 3.90 -5.96
C GLU A 37 -5.49 2.41 -5.68
N PHE A 38 -4.61 1.75 -6.42
CA PHE A 38 -4.28 0.34 -6.23
C PHE A 38 -3.74 0.07 -4.83
N LEU A 39 -2.77 0.88 -4.37
CA LEU A 39 -2.16 0.74 -3.04
C LEU A 39 -3.16 1.02 -1.92
N ILE A 40 -3.98 2.07 -2.04
CA ILE A 40 -5.03 2.38 -1.06
C ILE A 40 -6.01 1.22 -0.93
N ARG A 41 -6.52 0.69 -2.05
CA ARG A 41 -7.46 -0.44 -2.05
C ARG A 41 -6.83 -1.69 -1.43
N THR A 42 -5.58 -1.97 -1.81
CA THR A 42 -4.83 -3.12 -1.28
C THR A 42 -4.61 -3.02 0.22
N LEU A 43 -4.12 -1.87 0.71
CA LEU A 43 -3.87 -1.64 2.14
C LEU A 43 -5.15 -1.65 2.96
N HIS A 44 -6.25 -1.12 2.43
CA HIS A 44 -7.56 -1.20 3.08
C HIS A 44 -8.03 -2.65 3.21
N GLY A 45 -7.96 -3.44 2.13
CA GLY A 45 -8.31 -4.86 2.15
C GLY A 45 -7.44 -5.65 3.12
N ALA A 46 -6.13 -5.39 3.13
CA ALA A 46 -5.19 -6.04 4.04
C ALA A 46 -5.46 -5.70 5.51
N PHE A 47 -5.81 -4.45 5.82
CA PHE A 47 -6.23 -4.05 7.16
C PHE A 47 -7.49 -4.80 7.62
N LEU A 48 -8.52 -4.87 6.77
CA LEU A 48 -9.76 -5.59 7.09
C LEU A 48 -9.50 -7.10 7.30
N ALA A 49 -8.71 -7.71 6.41
CA ALA A 49 -8.33 -9.12 6.52
C ALA A 49 -7.50 -9.40 7.79
N ALA A 50 -6.58 -8.48 8.15
CA ALA A 50 -5.79 -8.59 9.37
C ALA A 50 -6.67 -8.49 10.62
N GLN A 51 -7.65 -7.58 10.66
CA GLN A 51 -8.61 -7.51 11.75
C GLN A 51 -9.39 -8.81 11.93
N ALA A 52 -9.99 -9.32 10.86
CA ALA A 52 -10.76 -10.57 10.90
C ALA A 52 -9.89 -11.76 11.35
N LYS A 53 -8.63 -11.81 10.91
CA LYS A 53 -7.70 -12.87 11.33
C LYS A 53 -7.29 -12.71 12.80
N ASN A 54 -7.06 -11.49 13.26
CA ASN A 54 -6.65 -11.18 14.63
C ASN A 54 -7.71 -11.55 15.69
N GLU A 55 -8.98 -11.71 15.31
CA GLU A 55 -10.04 -12.22 16.20
C GLU A 55 -9.73 -13.64 16.72
N ASN A 56 -8.96 -14.42 15.96
CA ASN A 56 -8.66 -15.83 16.24
C ASN A 56 -7.20 -16.07 16.67
N LEU A 57 -6.40 -15.02 16.84
CA LEU A 57 -4.98 -15.12 17.19
C LEU A 57 -4.74 -14.75 18.65
N ALA A 58 -3.75 -15.40 19.26
CA ALA A 58 -3.25 -14.99 20.57
C ALA A 58 -2.60 -13.60 20.49
N GLU A 59 -2.57 -12.86 21.60
CA GLU A 59 -2.09 -11.46 21.64
C GLU A 59 -0.68 -11.28 21.06
N GLY A 60 0.24 -12.24 21.30
CA GLY A 60 1.61 -12.20 20.78
C GLY A 60 1.76 -12.54 19.29
N GLU A 61 0.70 -13.00 18.62
CA GLU A 61 0.72 -13.44 17.22
C GLU A 61 -0.08 -12.51 16.31
N LYS A 62 -0.74 -11.50 16.88
CA LYS A 62 -1.57 -10.56 16.12
C LYS A 62 -0.75 -9.81 15.07
N ILE A 63 -1.36 -9.67 13.91
CA ILE A 63 -0.80 -8.95 12.78
C ILE A 63 -0.97 -7.45 13.05
N SER A 64 0.14 -6.75 13.25
CA SER A 64 0.19 -5.30 13.46
C SER A 64 0.73 -4.51 12.26
N SER A 65 1.17 -5.21 11.20
CA SER A 65 1.75 -4.60 10.00
C SER A 65 0.78 -3.70 9.23
N TYR A 66 -0.52 -4.02 9.25
CA TYR A 66 -1.55 -3.26 8.53
C TYR A 66 -2.30 -2.36 9.51
N THR A 67 -1.93 -1.08 9.56
CA THR A 67 -2.50 -0.13 10.51
C THR A 67 -3.87 0.36 10.08
N SER A 68 -4.72 0.72 11.05
CA SER A 68 -6.01 1.37 10.77
C SER A 68 -5.80 2.67 9.98
N PRO A 69 -6.54 2.88 8.88
CA PRO A 69 -6.43 4.12 8.12
C PRO A 69 -6.88 5.31 8.98
N ALA A 70 -6.16 6.43 8.84
CA ALA A 70 -6.51 7.69 9.47
C ALA A 70 -7.23 8.59 8.46
N PHE A 71 -8.32 9.23 8.88
CA PHE A 71 -9.11 10.10 8.02
C PHE A 71 -9.13 11.52 8.58
N THR A 72 -8.99 12.51 7.71
CA THR A 72 -9.29 13.91 8.09
C THR A 72 -10.79 14.13 8.15
N ALA A 73 -11.21 15.21 8.83
CA ALA A 73 -12.58 15.66 8.74
C ALA A 73 -13.00 15.87 7.27
N VAL A 74 -14.25 15.52 6.96
CA VAL A 74 -14.85 15.78 5.66
C VAL A 74 -15.01 17.29 5.49
N GLN A 75 -14.54 17.80 4.37
CA GLN A 75 -14.66 19.20 3.96
C GLN A 75 -15.64 19.30 2.80
N SER A 76 -16.52 20.30 2.85
CA SER A 76 -17.43 20.64 1.74
C SER A 76 -16.88 21.85 1.00
N SER A 77 -16.84 21.78 -0.32
CA SER A 77 -16.65 22.97 -1.15
C SER A 77 -17.96 23.76 -1.29
N ALA A 78 -17.84 25.00 -1.78
CA ALA A 78 -19.00 25.84 -2.12
C ALA A 78 -19.87 25.23 -3.23
N ASP A 79 -19.27 24.37 -4.06
CA ASP A 79 -19.95 23.65 -5.15
C ASP A 79 -20.59 22.32 -4.70
N GLY A 80 -20.60 22.04 -3.39
CA GLY A 80 -21.22 20.84 -2.80
C GLY A 80 -20.39 19.57 -2.93
N ILE A 81 -19.12 19.66 -3.31
CA ILE A 81 -18.22 18.50 -3.38
C ILE A 81 -17.71 18.20 -1.96
N LEU A 82 -17.92 16.97 -1.51
CA LEU A 82 -17.34 16.46 -0.27
C LEU A 82 -15.97 15.86 -0.54
N SER A 83 -14.99 16.24 0.28
CA SER A 83 -13.62 15.72 0.19
C SER A 83 -13.09 15.36 1.57
N TYR A 84 -12.25 14.34 1.63
CA TYR A 84 -11.50 13.97 2.83
C TYR A 84 -10.17 13.37 2.39
N ARG A 85 -9.19 13.39 3.28
CA ARG A 85 -7.91 12.71 3.09
C ARG A 85 -7.90 11.44 3.92
N ALA A 86 -7.53 10.33 3.29
CA ALA A 86 -7.24 9.07 3.97
C ALA A 86 -5.73 8.81 3.92
N THR A 87 -5.15 8.43 5.05
CA THR A 87 -3.76 8.02 5.18
C THR A 87 -3.71 6.55 5.53
N TYR A 88 -3.05 5.76 4.69
CA TYR A 88 -2.76 4.35 4.91
C TYR A 88 -1.26 4.19 5.20
N ALA A 89 -0.92 3.31 6.13
CA ALA A 89 0.46 2.99 6.48
C ALA A 89 0.67 1.47 6.58
N LEU A 90 1.91 1.05 6.36
CA LEU A 90 2.36 -0.33 6.43
C LEU A 90 3.63 -0.38 7.28
N THR A 91 3.69 -1.32 8.22
CA THR A 91 4.88 -1.58 9.04
C THR A 91 5.53 -2.89 8.60
N GLY A 92 6.71 -2.79 8.01
CA GLY A 92 7.58 -3.94 7.74
C GLY A 92 8.54 -4.19 8.89
N VAL A 93 8.70 -5.45 9.29
CA VAL A 93 9.73 -5.87 10.25
C VAL A 93 10.79 -6.65 9.48
N ALA A 94 12.02 -6.15 9.46
CA ALA A 94 13.17 -6.87 8.96
C ALA A 94 13.97 -7.41 10.16
N ALA A 95 14.16 -8.73 10.23
CA ALA A 95 15.08 -9.32 11.19
C ALA A 95 16.51 -9.15 10.65
N ALA A 96 17.36 -8.51 11.44
CA ALA A 96 18.80 -8.47 11.18
C ALA A 96 19.52 -9.26 12.26
N ASN A 97 20.57 -9.99 11.88
CA ASN A 97 21.49 -10.57 12.85
C ASN A 97 22.14 -9.43 13.66
N LEU A 98 22.35 -9.65 14.97
CA LEU A 98 22.90 -8.66 15.91
C LEU A 98 24.27 -8.10 15.48
N ASP A 99 24.99 -8.81 14.62
CA ASP A 99 26.32 -8.44 14.12
C ASP A 99 26.30 -7.62 12.82
N VAL A 100 25.12 -7.28 12.28
CA VAL A 100 24.99 -6.53 11.02
C VAL A 100 24.59 -5.08 11.32
N VAL A 101 25.41 -4.13 10.87
CA VAL A 101 25.04 -2.71 10.86
C VAL A 101 23.89 -2.54 9.88
N VAL A 102 22.66 -2.47 10.39
CA VAL A 102 21.47 -2.20 9.58
C VAL A 102 21.50 -0.74 9.16
N THR A 103 21.92 -0.50 7.93
CA THR A 103 21.60 0.76 7.26
C THR A 103 20.14 0.67 6.84
N ALA A 104 19.31 1.62 7.30
CA ALA A 104 17.95 1.73 6.79
C ALA A 104 18.02 1.78 5.25
N LEU A 105 17.19 0.97 4.59
CA LEU A 105 17.08 0.94 3.13
C LEU A 105 17.09 2.38 2.59
N GLN A 106 18.18 2.75 1.91
CA GLN A 106 18.28 4.00 1.15
C GLN A 106 17.59 3.83 -0.19
#